data_AF-A0A151TGR0-F1
#
_entry.id   AF-A0A151TGR0-F1
#
_cell.length_a   1.000
_cell.length_b   1.000
_cell.length_c   1.000
_cell.angle_alpha   90.00
_cell.angle_beta   90.00
_cell.angle_gamma   90.00
#
_symmetry.space_group_name_H-M   'P 1'
#
loop_
_entity.id
_entity.type
_entity.pdbx_description
1 polymer ?
#
loop_
_entity_poly.entity_id
_entity_poly.type
_entity_poly.pdbx_seq_one_letter_code
_entity_poly.pdbx_strand_id
1 'polypeptide(L)' 'MIEAEPLACISAHQVQKFLWRNIITRFGVPHTLVTDNSLQFTDRKQNEFLNGLGVQHKVTSNTRKRMVRPSRPIKSSW' A
#
# COMPACT_ATOMS: atom_id res chain seq x y z
N MET A 1 -19.99 10.88 2.24
CA MET A 1 -19.21 10.85 1.00
C MET A 1 -17.77 11.11 1.39
N ILE A 2 -16.85 10.20 1.10
CA ILE A 2 -15.42 10.42 1.35
C ILE A 2 -14.79 10.63 -0.02
N GLU A 3 -14.38 11.85 -0.28
CA GLU A 3 -13.66 12.23 -1.49
C GLU A 3 -12.18 11.86 -1.30
N ALA A 4 -11.64 11.07 -2.21
CA ALA A 4 -10.25 10.67 -2.20
C ALA A 4 -9.64 11.03 -3.55
N GLU A 5 -8.91 12.14 -3.60
CA GLU A 5 -8.13 12.52 -4.77
C GLU A 5 -6.91 11.59 -4.91
N PRO A 6 -6.71 10.91 -6.05
CA PRO A 6 -5.50 10.13 -6.27
C PRO A 6 -4.32 11.07 -6.56
N LEU A 7 -3.40 11.21 -5.59
CA LEU A 7 -2.13 11.91 -5.82
C LEU A 7 -1.27 11.10 -6.81
N ALA A 8 -1.25 11.56 -8.06
CA ALA A 8 -0.75 10.87 -9.24
C ALA A 8 0.75 10.47 -9.24
N CYS A 9 1.52 10.82 -8.22
CA CYS A 9 2.84 10.23 -7.97
C CYS A 9 3.24 10.58 -6.53
N ILE A 10 2.84 9.78 -5.55
CA ILE A 10 3.21 10.01 -4.16
C ILE A 10 4.69 9.63 -4.03
N SER A 11 5.58 10.60 -4.24
CA SER A 11 6.99 10.39 -3.96
C SER A 11 7.17 10.05 -2.48
N ALA A 12 8.20 9.27 -2.17
CA ALA A 12 8.58 8.90 -0.80
C ALA A 12 8.54 10.10 0.18
N HIS A 13 9.00 11.27 -0.27
CA HIS A 13 9.02 12.49 0.53
C HIS A 13 7.61 13.00 0.89
N GLN A 14 6.64 12.91 -0.02
CA GLN A 14 5.25 13.31 0.26
C GLN A 14 4.57 12.35 1.25
N VAL A 15 4.85 11.04 1.15
CA VAL A 15 4.37 10.05 2.14
C VAL A 15 4.89 10.41 3.53
N GLN A 16 6.20 10.63 3.68
CA GLN A 16 6.80 10.98 4.97
C GLN A 16 6.19 12.26 5.54
N LYS A 17 6.03 13.30 4.72
CA LYS A 17 5.41 14.57 5.11
C LYS A 17 3.97 14.38 5.58
N PHE A 18 3.20 13.51 4.91
CA PHE A 18 1.83 13.18 5.29
C PHE A 18 1.78 12.44 6.63
N LEU A 19 2.60 11.38 6.80
CA LEU A 19 2.69 10.61 8.03
C LEU A 19 3.09 11.52 9.20
N TRP A 20 4.05 12.41 9.00
CA TRP A 20 4.49 13.34 10.03
C TRP A 20 3.36 14.29 10.46
N ARG A 21 2.74 14.99 9.50
CA ARG A 21 1.75 16.05 9.79
C ARG A 21 0.40 15.56 10.29
N ASN A 22 -0.03 14.39 9.83
CA ASN A 22 -1.38 13.89 10.09
C ASN A 22 -1.41 12.78 11.13
N ILE A 23 -0.32 12.00 11.25
CA ILE A 23 -0.28 10.86 12.15
C ILE A 23 0.61 11.18 13.34
N ILE A 24 1.91 11.40 13.13
CA ILE A 24 2.90 11.49 14.20
C ILE A 24 2.65 12.70 15.10
N THR A 25 2.44 13.89 14.55
CA THR A 25 2.24 15.10 15.36
C THR A 25 0.91 15.12 16.12
N ARG A 26 -0.10 14.35 15.69
CA ARG A 26 -1.44 14.35 16.27
C ARG A 26 -1.69 13.20 17.24
N PHE A 27 -1.19 12.01 16.90
CA PHE A 27 -1.45 10.78 17.64
C PHE A 27 -0.19 10.17 18.26
N GLY A 28 0.98 10.75 17.99
CA GLY A 28 2.27 10.15 18.34
C GLY A 28 2.72 9.12 17.31
N VAL A 29 3.88 8.49 17.59
CA VAL A 29 4.46 7.48 16.70
C VAL A 29 3.65 6.18 16.82
N PRO A 30 3.03 5.68 15.73
CA PRO A 30 2.27 4.44 15.78
C PRO A 30 3.20 3.22 15.94
N HIS A 31 2.75 2.19 16.66
CA HIS A 31 3.53 0.95 16.79
C HIS A 31 3.57 0.12 15.50
N THR A 32 2.49 0.14 14.72
CA THR A 32 2.39 -0.60 13.46
C THR A 32 1.68 0.25 12.41
N LEU A 33 2.26 0.33 11.21
CA LEU A 33 1.69 1.00 10.05
C LEU A 33 1.36 -0.07 9.00
N VAL A 34 0.09 -0.13 8.57
CA VAL A 34 -0.35 -1.04 7.52
C VAL A 34 -0.63 -0.24 6.25
N THR A 35 0.07 -0.55 5.16
CA THR A 35 -0.18 0.11 3.85
C THR A 35 -0.51 -0.92 2.79
N ASP A 36 -1.27 -0.51 1.78
CA ASP A 36 -1.41 -1.32 0.56
C ASP A 36 -0.04 -1.44 -0.14
N ASN A 37 0.24 -2.61 -0.71
CA ASN A 37 1.48 -2.91 -1.44
C ASN A 37 1.51 -2.27 -2.84
N SER A 38 1.01 -1.03 -2.95
CA SER A 38 1.26 -0.26 -4.16
C SER A 38 2.73 0.11 -4.18
N LEU A 39 3.35 0.07 -5.36
CA LEU A 39 4.78 0.31 -5.57
C LEU A 39 5.29 1.64 -4.96
N GLN A 40 4.36 2.53 -4.65
CA GLN A 40 4.55 3.86 -4.06
C GLN A 40 4.89 3.82 -2.56
N PHE A 41 4.54 2.75 -1.83
CA PHE A 41 4.80 2.61 -0.39
C PHE A 41 5.92 1.64 -0.03
N THR A 42 6.44 0.89 -1.00
CA THR A 42 7.52 -0.09 -0.80
C THR A 42 8.90 0.39 -1.25
N ASP A 43 9.11 1.71 -1.33
CA ASP A 43 10.45 2.24 -1.58
C ASP A 43 11.35 2.03 -0.36
N ARG A 44 12.62 1.65 -0.59
CA ARG A 44 13.61 1.40 0.46
C ARG A 44 13.71 2.56 1.46
N LYS A 45 13.57 3.81 1.00
CA LYS A 45 13.64 5.00 1.85
C LYS A 45 12.45 5.11 2.80
N GLN A 46 11.28 4.58 2.43
CA GLN A 46 10.12 4.51 3.35
C GLN A 46 10.40 3.53 4.47
N ASN A 47 10.92 2.35 4.14
CA ASN A 47 11.22 1.33 5.13
C ASN A 47 12.31 1.78 6.11
N GLU A 48 13.37 2.44 5.61
CA GLU A 48 14.43 3.02 6.46
C GLU A 48 13.87 4.12 7.38
N PHE A 49 13.00 4.99 6.88
CA PHE A 49 12.34 6.03 7.68
C PHE A 49 11.46 5.43 8.78
N LEU A 50 10.60 4.46 8.45
CA LEU A 50 9.71 3.82 9.42
C LEU A 50 10.49 3.03 10.46
N ASN A 51 11.56 2.34 10.05
CA ASN A 51 12.46 1.64 10.97
C ASN A 51 13.18 2.61 11.92
N GLY A 52 13.62 3.78 11.43
CA GLY A 52 14.21 4.84 12.27
C GLY A 52 13.25 5.39 13.34
N LEU A 53 11.95 5.28 13.11
CA LEU A 53 10.90 5.64 14.07
C LEU A 53 10.48 4.46 14.97
N GLY A 54 11.01 3.25 14.75
CA GLY A 54 10.59 2.04 15.46
C GLY A 54 9.19 1.55 15.05
N VAL A 55 8.69 1.96 13.88
CA VAL A 55 7.36 1.60 13.39
C VAL A 55 7.43 0.29 12.63
N GLN A 56 6.64 -0.70 13.03
CA GLN A 56 6.51 -1.94 12.26
C GLN A 56 5.68 -1.69 11.00
N HIS A 57 6.31 -1.71 9.83
CA HIS A 57 5.60 -1.58 8.55
C HIS A 57 5.10 -2.94 8.06
N LYS A 58 3.79 -3.06 7.87
CA LYS A 58 3.14 -4.24 7.27
C LYS A 58 2.52 -3.84 5.94
N VAL A 59 2.84 -4.59 4.89
CA VAL A 59 2.24 -4.39 3.57
C VAL A 59 1.12 -5.40 3.35
N THR A 60 -0.08 -4.93 3.02
CA THR A 60 -1.19 -5.79 2.61
C THR A 60 -1.16 -5.89 1.08
N SER A 61 -0.81 -7.07 0.57
CA SER A 61 -0.87 -7.32 -0.88
C SER A 61 -2.30 -7.63 -1.28
N ASN A 62 -2.94 -6.74 -2.03
CA ASN A 62 -4.24 -7.02 -2.64
C ASN A 62 -4.12 -7.79 -3.97
N THR A 63 -3.20 -8.77 -4.07
CA THR A 63 -3.17 -9.71 -5.21
C THR A 63 -4.17 -10.85 -5.00
N ARG A 64 -5.46 -10.52 -4.91
CA ARG A 64 -6.56 -11.48 -5.12
C ARG A 64 -7.60 -10.94 -6.09
N LYS A 65 -7.25 -10.96 -7.37
CA LYS A 65 -8.14 -11.55 -8.37
C LYS A 65 -7.37 -12.62 -9.12
N ARG A 66 -7.57 -13.86 -8.68
CA ARG A 66 -7.37 -15.06 -9.49
C ARG A 66 -8.16 -14.82 -10.79
N MET A 67 -7.47 -14.45 -11.88
CA MET A 67 -8.02 -14.59 -13.22
C MET A 67 -8.18 -16.10 -13.42
N VAL A 68 -9.34 -16.63 -13.03
CA VAL A 68 -9.76 -17.96 -13.47
C VAL A 68 -9.96 -17.79 -14.97
N ARG A 69 -9.00 -18.25 -15.77
CA ARG A 69 -9.18 -18.37 -17.22
C ARG A 69 -10.43 -19.25 -17.42
N PRO A 70 -11.44 -18.84 -18.20
CA PRO A 70 -12.49 -19.77 -18.55
C PRO A 70 -11.85 -20.89 -19.39
N SER A 71 -11.84 -22.11 -18.86
CA SER A 71 -11.53 -23.31 -19.63
C SER A 71 -12.51 -23.34 -20.80
N ARG A 72 -12.01 -23.34 -22.04
CA ARG A 72 -12.85 -23.49 -23.23
C ARG A 72 -13.69 -24.76 -23.07
N PRO A 73 -15.00 -24.76 -23.38
CA PRO A 73 -15.76 -25.99 -23.43
C PRO A 73 -15.22 -26.85 -24.57
N ILE A 74 -14.82 -28.08 -24.25
CA ILE A 74 -14.50 -29.10 -25.24
C ILE A 74 -15.82 -29.42 -25.94
N LYS A 75 -15.97 -28.95 -27.19
CA LYS A 75 -17.03 -29.46 -28.05
C LYS A 75 -16.65 -30.89 -28.45
N SER A 76 -17.50 -31.84 -28.07
CA SER A 76 -17.55 -33.21 -28.57
C SER A 76 -17.66 -33.24 -30.10
N SER A 77 -17.00 -34.20 -30.74
CA SER A 77 -17.32 -34.60 -32.11
C SER A 77 -17.24 -36.13 -32.22
N TRP A 78 -18.42 -36.71 -32.45
CA TRP A 78 -18.81 -38.03 -32.96
C TRP A 78 -17.88 -39.23 -32.78
#